data_AF-A0A3P3VVE7-F1
#
_entry.id   AF-A0A3P3VVE7-F1
#
_cell.length_a   1.000
_cell.length_b   1.000
_cell.length_c   1.000
_cell.angle_alpha   90.00
_cell.angle_beta   90.00
_cell.angle_gamma   90.00
#
_symmetry.space_group_name_H-M   'P 1'
#
loop_
_entity.id
_entity.type
_entity.pdbx_description
1 polymer ?
#
loop_
_entity_poly.entity_id
_entity_poly.type
_entity_poly.pdbx_seq_one_letter_code
_entity_poly.pdbx_strand_id
1 'polypeptide(L)'
;MSDDPGFEPRPRRETVSATSFDRANFRAELQRIQRRIDAVTATDRKDFAEGHPSYDVASMIIIRLAALLERTEFHDATQQLTLDEIAAIKTTRNIVAHAGYRGMNDDLFWAAVTVRVPKMLARLLEWGKG
;
A
#
# COMPACT_ATOMS: atom_id res chain seq x y z
N MET A 1 -7.18 -55.38 13.24
CA MET A 1 -7.38 -54.74 11.93
C MET A 1 -8.07 -53.41 12.18
N SER A 2 -7.33 -52.31 12.04
CA SER A 2 -7.89 -50.96 11.98
C SER A 2 -7.04 -50.21 10.96
N ASP A 3 -7.60 -50.02 9.77
CA ASP A 3 -7.08 -49.14 8.72
C ASP A 3 -7.51 -47.70 9.07
N ASP A 4 -6.52 -46.83 9.31
CA ASP A 4 -6.71 -45.39 9.40
C ASP A 4 -6.46 -44.80 8.01
N PRO A 5 -7.45 -44.21 7.31
CA PRO A 5 -7.22 -43.63 6.01
C PRO A 5 -6.37 -42.37 6.20
N GLY A 6 -5.07 -42.52 5.94
CA GLY A 6 -4.09 -41.43 5.97
C GLY A 6 -4.61 -40.20 5.21
N PHE A 7 -4.46 -39.04 5.84
CA PHE A 7 -4.80 -37.76 5.25
C PHE A 7 -4.03 -37.55 3.95
N GLU A 8 -4.71 -37.64 2.80
CA GLU A 8 -4.14 -37.23 1.51
C GLU A 8 -4.29 -35.71 1.33
N PRO A 9 -3.18 -34.96 1.21
CA PRO A 9 -3.23 -33.55 0.88
C PRO A 9 -3.84 -33.38 -0.52
N ARG A 10 -4.90 -32.56 -0.62
CA ARG A 10 -5.55 -32.26 -1.90
C ARG A 10 -4.54 -31.67 -2.89
N PRO A 11 -4.56 -32.09 -4.17
CA PRO A 11 -3.64 -31.59 -5.17
C PRO A 11 -3.86 -30.09 -5.43
N ARG A 12 -2.75 -29.37 -5.28
CA ARG A 12 -2.52 -27.94 -5.47
C ARG A 12 -2.93 -27.48 -6.87
N ARG A 13 -4.22 -27.20 -7.10
CA ARG A 13 -4.76 -26.44 -8.26
C ARG A 13 -4.37 -24.95 -8.15
N GLU A 14 -3.14 -24.67 -7.79
CA GLU A 14 -2.84 -23.51 -6.92
C GLU A 14 -1.98 -22.43 -7.56
N THR A 15 -1.41 -22.59 -8.77
CA THR A 15 -0.54 -21.54 -9.33
C THR A 15 -1.33 -20.42 -10.02
N VAL A 16 -2.18 -20.74 -11.01
CA VAL A 16 -2.94 -19.71 -11.75
C VAL A 16 -4.01 -19.06 -10.87
N SER A 17 -4.64 -19.86 -10.00
CA SER A 17 -5.64 -19.40 -9.04
C SER A 17 -5.00 -18.44 -8.03
N ALA A 18 -3.88 -18.82 -7.39
CA ALA A 18 -3.22 -17.96 -6.41
C ALA A 18 -2.77 -16.62 -7.01
N THR A 19 -2.11 -16.61 -8.18
CA THR A 19 -1.68 -15.35 -8.81
C THR A 19 -2.85 -14.42 -9.14
N SER A 20 -3.98 -14.96 -9.59
CA SER A 20 -5.18 -14.17 -9.86
C SER A 20 -5.80 -13.59 -8.57
N PHE A 21 -5.87 -14.40 -7.51
CA PHE A 21 -6.31 -13.94 -6.19
C PHE A 21 -5.39 -12.88 -5.61
N ASP A 22 -4.07 -13.03 -5.77
CA ASP A 22 -3.06 -12.07 -5.31
C ASP A 22 -3.22 -10.71 -6.03
N ARG A 23 -3.41 -10.72 -7.36
CA ARG A 23 -3.69 -9.48 -8.14
C ARG A 23 -5.01 -8.82 -7.71
N ALA A 24 -6.06 -9.60 -7.49
CA ALA A 24 -7.35 -9.07 -7.04
C ALA A 24 -7.23 -8.43 -5.64
N ASN A 25 -6.52 -9.09 -4.73
CA ASN A 25 -6.24 -8.57 -3.39
C ASN A 25 -5.39 -7.30 -3.43
N PHE A 26 -4.34 -7.28 -4.25
CA PHE A 26 -3.50 -6.10 -4.49
C PHE A 26 -4.34 -4.92 -4.97
N ARG A 27 -5.16 -5.12 -6.00
CA ARG A 27 -6.04 -4.08 -6.55
C ARG A 27 -7.04 -3.59 -5.51
N ALA A 28 -7.63 -4.49 -4.73
CA ALA A 28 -8.58 -4.12 -3.68
C ALA A 28 -7.91 -3.25 -2.60
N GLU A 29 -6.69 -3.55 -2.19
CA GLU A 29 -5.94 -2.72 -1.24
C GLU A 29 -5.55 -1.36 -1.84
N LEU A 30 -5.10 -1.31 -3.10
CA LEU A 30 -4.84 -0.03 -3.77
C LEU A 30 -6.09 0.86 -3.85
N GLN A 31 -7.26 0.29 -4.13
CA GLN A 31 -8.52 1.03 -4.13
C GLN A 31 -8.91 1.53 -2.73
N ARG A 32 -8.62 0.75 -1.67
CA ARG A 32 -8.79 1.20 -0.28
C ARG A 32 -7.84 2.34 0.07
N ILE A 33 -6.62 2.34 -0.47
CA ILE A 33 -5.66 3.44 -0.30
C ILE A 33 -6.16 4.68 -1.07
N GLN A 34 -6.61 4.52 -2.32
CA GLN A 34 -7.14 5.61 -3.14
C GLN A 34 -8.30 6.34 -2.45
N ARG A 35 -9.29 5.60 -1.92
CA ARG A 35 -10.41 6.23 -1.17
C ARG A 35 -9.95 7.07 0.03
N ARG A 36 -8.88 6.66 0.70
CA ARG A 36 -8.32 7.41 1.83
C ARG A 36 -7.58 8.66 1.36
N ILE A 37 -6.87 8.57 0.23
CA ILE A 37 -6.26 9.74 -0.41
C ILE A 37 -7.34 10.76 -0.77
N ASP A 38 -8.46 10.31 -1.36
CA ASP A 38 -9.56 11.19 -1.70
C ASP A 38 -10.12 11.89 -0.45
N ALA A 39 -10.23 11.17 0.66
CA ALA A 39 -10.64 11.74 1.95
C ALA A 39 -9.65 12.78 2.51
N VAL A 40 -8.33 12.55 2.40
CA VAL A 40 -7.31 13.55 2.80
C VAL A 40 -7.36 14.76 1.87
N THR A 41 -7.49 14.53 0.56
CA THR A 41 -7.53 15.60 -0.46
C THR A 41 -8.77 16.48 -0.32
N ALA A 42 -9.86 15.95 0.24
CA ALA A 42 -11.05 16.73 0.55
C ALA A 42 -10.88 17.67 1.77
N THR A 43 -9.80 17.53 2.55
CA THR A 43 -9.47 18.48 3.63
C THR A 43 -8.67 19.67 3.10
N ASP A 44 -8.69 20.79 3.82
CA ASP A 44 -7.86 21.95 3.46
C ASP A 44 -6.40 21.66 3.88
N ARG A 45 -5.44 22.01 3.02
CA ARG A 45 -4.00 21.93 3.34
C ARG A 45 -3.71 22.60 4.68
N LYS A 46 -4.34 23.74 5.00
CA LYS A 46 -4.07 24.47 6.25
C LYS A 46 -4.43 23.70 7.52
N ASP A 47 -5.36 22.75 7.41
CA ASP A 47 -5.83 21.91 8.52
C ASP A 47 -5.00 20.62 8.63
N PHE A 48 -4.12 20.35 7.65
CA PHE A 48 -3.24 19.19 7.64
C PHE A 48 -1.99 19.43 8.50
N ALA A 49 -2.06 18.99 9.74
CA ALA A 49 -0.97 19.04 10.72
C ALA A 49 -1.05 17.86 11.69
N GLU A 50 0.05 17.61 12.42
CA GLU A 50 0.10 16.60 13.48
C GLU A 50 -1.09 16.75 14.45
N GLY A 51 -1.74 15.62 14.77
CA GLY A 51 -2.90 15.56 15.66
C GLY A 51 -4.26 15.80 14.96
N HIS A 52 -4.27 16.22 13.69
CA HIS A 52 -5.49 16.27 12.90
C HIS A 52 -5.83 14.90 12.29
N PRO A 53 -7.11 14.48 12.22
CA PRO A 53 -7.48 13.16 11.68
C PRO A 53 -6.98 12.86 10.26
N SER A 54 -6.88 13.89 9.40
CA SER A 54 -6.34 13.71 8.03
C SER A 54 -4.86 13.32 8.03
N TYR A 55 -4.10 13.71 9.06
CA TYR A 55 -2.70 13.36 9.24
C TYR A 55 -2.52 11.89 9.61
N ASP A 56 -3.39 11.36 10.48
CA ASP A 56 -3.39 9.94 10.84
C ASP A 56 -3.79 9.07 9.63
N VAL A 57 -4.78 9.52 8.86
CA VAL A 57 -5.19 8.84 7.62
C VAL A 57 -4.05 8.84 6.59
N ALA A 58 -3.35 9.96 6.42
CA ALA A 58 -2.16 10.08 5.58
C ALA A 58 -1.04 9.14 6.03
N SER A 59 -0.80 9.03 7.33
CA SER A 59 0.21 8.12 7.89
C SER A 59 -0.16 6.67 7.61
N MET A 60 -1.42 6.30 7.78
CA MET A 60 -1.91 4.97 7.43
C MET A 60 -1.80 4.66 5.93
N ILE A 61 -2.01 5.65 5.05
CA ILE A 61 -1.81 5.51 3.60
C ILE A 61 -0.37 5.09 3.30
N ILE A 62 0.62 5.81 3.86
CA ILE A 62 2.03 5.50 3.64
C ILE A 62 2.40 4.14 4.23
N ILE A 63 1.99 3.84 5.46
CA ILE A 63 2.30 2.57 6.11
C ILE A 63 1.76 1.39 5.29
N ARG A 64 0.49 1.48 4.86
CA ARG A 64 -0.13 0.42 4.05
C ARG A 64 0.50 0.29 2.68
N LEU A 65 0.80 1.39 2.01
CA LEU A 65 1.45 1.34 0.71
C LEU A 65 2.85 0.73 0.81
N ALA A 66 3.65 1.15 1.79
CA ALA A 66 4.98 0.59 2.03
C ALA A 66 4.91 -0.92 2.29
N ALA A 67 4.02 -1.36 3.18
CA ALA A 67 3.81 -2.77 3.47
C ALA A 67 3.39 -3.57 2.21
N LEU A 68 2.58 -2.97 1.34
CA LEU A 68 2.15 -3.61 0.09
C LEU A 68 3.33 -3.76 -0.89
N LEU A 69 4.18 -2.74 -1.01
CA LEU A 69 5.37 -2.75 -1.88
C LEU A 69 6.49 -3.67 -1.39
N GLU A 70 6.45 -4.10 -0.13
CA GLU A 70 7.45 -5.00 0.47
C GLU A 70 7.12 -6.48 0.29
N ARG A 71 5.89 -6.82 -0.12
CA ARG A 71 5.48 -8.19 -0.34
C ARG A 71 6.07 -8.74 -1.64
N THR A 72 6.79 -9.85 -1.53
CA THR A 72 7.48 -10.50 -2.66
C THR A 72 6.52 -10.96 -3.75
N GLU A 73 5.31 -11.35 -3.39
CA GLU A 73 4.23 -11.72 -4.32
C GLU A 73 3.78 -10.57 -5.24
N PHE A 74 4.10 -9.31 -4.92
CA PHE A 74 3.78 -8.13 -5.73
C PHE A 74 5.00 -7.49 -6.39
N HIS A 75 6.14 -8.19 -6.45
CA HIS A 75 7.38 -7.67 -7.03
C HIS A 75 7.22 -7.22 -8.49
N ASP A 76 6.38 -7.90 -9.29
CA ASP A 76 6.10 -7.48 -10.66
C ASP A 76 5.37 -6.13 -10.75
N ALA A 77 4.52 -5.83 -9.77
CA ALA A 77 3.82 -4.55 -9.69
C ALA A 77 4.78 -3.41 -9.28
N THR A 78 5.78 -3.69 -8.45
CA THR A 78 6.75 -2.67 -8.01
C THR A 78 7.64 -2.19 -9.15
N GLN A 79 7.80 -2.97 -10.23
CA GLN A 79 8.49 -2.56 -11.46
C GLN A 79 7.81 -1.37 -12.18
N GLN A 80 6.56 -1.03 -11.83
CA GLN A 80 5.88 0.15 -12.35
C GLN A 80 6.33 1.46 -11.68
N LEU A 81 7.13 1.35 -10.62
CA LEU A 81 7.65 2.46 -9.82
C LEU A 81 9.16 2.55 -9.95
N THR A 82 9.70 3.75 -9.79
CA THR A 82 11.15 3.92 -9.74
C THR A 82 11.71 3.47 -8.39
N LEU A 83 13.00 3.15 -8.35
CA LEU A 83 13.68 2.82 -7.09
C LEU A 83 13.61 3.99 -6.09
N ASP A 84 13.72 5.22 -6.57
CA ASP A 84 13.60 6.42 -5.74
C ASP A 84 12.20 6.57 -5.15
N GLU A 85 11.15 6.25 -5.91
CA GLU A 85 9.78 6.28 -5.42
C GLU A 85 9.56 5.24 -4.30
N ILE A 86 10.07 4.02 -4.50
CA ILE A 86 10.00 2.96 -3.48
C ILE A 86 10.80 3.37 -2.23
N ALA A 87 12.01 3.90 -2.41
CA ALA A 87 12.85 4.36 -1.32
C ALA A 87 12.21 5.52 -0.54
N ALA A 88 11.58 6.48 -1.24
CA ALA A 88 10.87 7.59 -0.63
C ALA A 88 9.70 7.10 0.23
N ILE A 89 8.88 6.16 -0.27
CA ILE A 89 7.77 5.58 0.52
C ILE A 89 8.27 4.87 1.77
N LYS A 90 9.33 4.05 1.66
CA LYS A 90 9.92 3.36 2.81
C LYS A 90 10.50 4.35 3.84
N THR A 91 11.15 5.41 3.36
CA THR A 91 11.69 6.47 4.21
C THR A 91 10.58 7.21 4.95
N THR A 92 9.54 7.64 4.24
CA THR A 92 8.38 8.29 4.87
C THR A 92 7.70 7.36 5.86
N ARG A 93 7.53 6.07 5.54
CA ARG A 93 7.02 5.06 6.50
C ARG A 93 7.86 5.03 7.77
N ASN A 94 9.18 4.95 7.66
CA ASN A 94 10.06 4.88 8.84
C ASN A 94 9.90 6.12 9.73
N ILE A 95 9.74 7.30 9.13
CA ILE A 95 9.49 8.54 9.88
C ILE A 95 8.14 8.45 10.60
N VAL A 96 7.04 8.15 9.90
CA VAL A 96 5.70 8.12 10.51
C VAL A 96 5.51 7.00 11.54
N ALA A 97 6.22 5.87 11.39
CA ALA A 97 6.10 4.73 12.29
C ALA A 97 6.94 4.86 13.57
N HIS A 98 8.03 5.62 13.55
CA HIS A 98 9.03 5.59 14.62
C HIS A 98 9.44 6.95 15.18
N ALA A 99 9.42 8.03 14.39
CA ALA A 99 10.02 9.29 14.83
C ALA A 99 9.13 10.11 15.77
N GLY A 100 7.83 9.78 15.87
CA GLY A 100 6.82 10.75 16.29
C GLY A 100 6.76 11.89 15.27
N TYR A 101 5.58 12.43 15.00
CA TYR A 101 5.39 13.24 13.79
C TYR A 101 6.19 14.57 13.77
N ARG A 102 6.84 14.93 14.88
CA ARG A 102 7.75 16.09 15.06
C ARG A 102 8.89 16.25 14.06
N GLY A 103 9.29 15.20 13.34
CA GLY A 103 10.36 15.26 12.34
C GLY A 103 9.91 15.47 10.90
N MET A 104 8.59 15.45 10.64
CA MET A 104 8.05 15.47 9.29
C MET A 104 7.63 16.87 8.88
N ASN A 105 8.08 17.33 7.71
CA ASN A 105 7.59 18.57 7.13
C ASN A 105 6.19 18.34 6.54
N ASP A 106 5.19 19.01 7.10
CA ASP A 106 3.78 18.83 6.73
C ASP A 106 3.48 19.20 5.27
N ASP A 107 4.18 20.17 4.68
CA ASP A 107 4.02 20.50 3.25
C ASP A 107 4.54 19.38 2.36
N LEU A 108 5.72 18.85 2.70
CA LEU A 108 6.30 17.73 1.97
C LEU A 108 5.44 16.48 2.12
N PHE A 109 4.86 16.26 3.29
CA PHE A 109 4.00 15.11 3.55
C PHE A 109 2.65 15.24 2.84
N TRP A 110 2.04 16.42 2.90
CA TRP A 110 0.85 16.75 2.11
C TRP A 110 1.09 16.50 0.63
N ALA A 111 2.16 17.04 0.06
CA ALA A 111 2.50 16.84 -1.35
C ALA A 111 2.80 15.36 -1.66
N ALA A 112 3.35 14.60 -0.71
CA ALA A 112 3.55 13.17 -0.88
C ALA A 112 2.20 12.48 -1.07
N VAL A 113 1.25 12.70 -0.17
CA VAL A 113 -0.01 11.95 -0.12
C VAL A 113 -1.03 12.44 -1.14
N THR A 114 -1.06 13.73 -1.48
CA THR A 114 -2.06 14.32 -2.38
C THR A 114 -1.58 14.47 -3.82
N VAL A 115 -0.27 14.34 -4.10
CA VAL A 115 0.27 14.52 -5.45
C VAL A 115 1.13 13.35 -5.91
N ARG A 116 2.13 12.93 -5.12
CA ARG A 116 3.08 11.88 -5.55
C ARG A 116 2.47 10.48 -5.48
N VAL A 117 1.94 10.10 -4.32
CA VAL A 117 1.32 8.80 -4.08
C VAL A 117 0.17 8.52 -5.06
N PRO A 118 -0.75 9.46 -5.38
CA PRO A 118 -1.80 9.22 -6.37
C PRO A 118 -1.27 8.85 -7.76
N LYS A 119 -0.17 9.48 -8.20
CA LYS A 119 0.48 9.15 -9.49
C LYS A 119 1.12 7.76 -9.47
N MET A 120 1.64 7.33 -8.33
CA MET A 120 2.15 5.96 -8.14
C MET A 120 0.98 4.97 -8.18
N LEU A 121 -0.10 5.24 -7.45
CA LEU A 121 -1.29 4.40 -7.40
C LEU A 121 -1.94 4.22 -8.76
N ALA A 122 -2.03 5.27 -9.58
CA ALA A 122 -2.56 5.17 -10.94
C ALA A 122 -1.80 4.11 -11.75
N ARG A 123 -0.46 4.15 -11.76
CA ARG A 123 0.37 3.16 -12.46
C ARG A 123 0.20 1.73 -11.93
N LEU A 124 0.13 1.58 -10.60
CA LEU A 124 -0.08 0.27 -9.98
C LEU A 124 -1.48 -0.29 -10.26
N LEU A 125 -2.50 0.56 -10.31
CA LEU A 125 -3.88 0.17 -10.64
C LEU A 125 -4.02 -0.22 -12.11
N GLU A 126 -3.31 0.44 -13.03
CA GLU A 126 -3.27 0.02 -14.44
C GLU A 126 -2.66 -1.38 -14.60
N TRP A 127 -1.56 -1.67 -13.89
CA TRP A 127 -0.98 -3.03 -13.88
C TRP A 127 -1.95 -4.09 -13.36
N GLY A 128 -2.71 -3.77 -12.30
CA GLY A 128 -3.68 -4.68 -11.70
C GLY A 128 -4.96 -4.92 -12.54
N LYS A 129 -5.06 -4.35 -13.75
CA LYS A 129 -6.15 -4.65 -14.71
C LYS A 129 -5.86 -5.85 -15.60
N GLY A 130 -4.59 -6.19 -15.81
CA GLY A 130 -4.14 -7.33 -16.64
C GLY A 130 -3.96 -8.60 -15.81
#